data_AF-A0A353YDI5-F1
#
_entry.id   AF-A0A353YDI5-F1
#
_cell.length_a   1.000
_cell.length_b   1.000
_cell.length_c   1.000
_cell.angle_alpha   90.00
_cell.angle_beta   90.00
_cell.angle_gamma   90.00
#
_symmetry.space_group_name_H-M   'P 1'
#
loop_
_entity.id
_entity.type
_entity.pdbx_description
1 polymer ?
#
loop_
_entity_poly.entity_id
_entity_poly.type
_entity_poly.pdbx_seq_one_letter_code
_entity_poly.pdbx_strand_id
1 'polypeptide(L)'
;MKRVLLSLCLALGILPALAADEPAAPRDMVVLTVSGMIGKTNRGPLDPRKDSLLALQKVDFREAFAFDRAMLLGLPQGTVKAQPPEFDAPATFKGPLLGELLGYLETAKVKITFMAVDGYTGWLDPDDIDTSDWILAVSYTHLTLPKI
;
A
#
# COMPACT_ATOMS: atom_id res chain seq x y z
N MET A 1 74.24 4.60 7.48
CA MET A 1 73.27 5.67 7.76
C MET A 1 71.91 5.25 7.21
N LYS A 2 70.92 5.05 8.09
CA LYS A 2 69.52 4.67 7.75
C LYS A 2 68.80 5.84 7.09
N ARG A 3 67.93 5.60 6.10
CA ARG A 3 66.72 6.40 5.69
C ARG A 3 66.14 5.80 4.40
N VAL A 4 65.27 4.78 4.49
CA VAL A 4 63.80 4.82 4.65
C VAL A 4 63.10 4.76 3.28
N LEU A 5 62.58 3.56 3.00
CA LEU A 5 61.60 3.21 1.98
C LEU A 5 60.31 4.02 2.23
N LEU A 6 59.80 4.71 1.22
CA LEU A 6 58.49 5.35 1.27
C LEU A 6 57.46 4.39 0.63
N SER A 7 56.79 3.60 1.46
CA SER A 7 55.71 2.71 1.05
C SER A 7 54.43 3.53 0.83
N LEU A 8 53.95 3.55 -0.41
CA LEU A 8 52.67 4.14 -0.81
C LEU A 8 51.53 3.18 -0.41
N CYS A 9 50.91 3.42 0.75
CA CYS A 9 49.70 2.71 1.16
C CYS A 9 48.49 3.25 0.40
N LEU A 10 47.96 2.45 -0.52
CA LEU A 10 46.68 2.68 -1.19
C LEU A 10 45.55 2.37 -0.19
N ALA A 11 44.96 3.40 0.41
CA ALA A 11 43.78 3.25 1.26
C ALA A 11 42.55 3.02 0.36
N LEU A 12 42.11 1.76 0.23
CA LEU A 12 40.78 1.43 -0.30
C LEU A 12 39.73 1.93 0.70
N GLY A 13 39.01 2.98 0.32
CA GLY A 13 37.84 3.45 1.06
C GLY A 13 36.73 2.39 1.02
N ILE A 14 36.32 1.91 2.19
CA ILE A 14 35.16 1.05 2.36
C ILE A 14 33.94 1.96 2.15
N LEU A 15 33.31 1.89 0.98
CA LEU A 15 32.02 2.52 0.75
C LEU A 15 30.99 1.81 1.65
N PRO A 16 30.23 2.52 2.50
CA PRO A 16 29.10 1.91 3.16
C PRO A 16 28.09 1.55 2.08
N ALA A 17 27.80 0.26 1.92
CA ALA A 17 26.69 -0.19 1.10
C ALA A 17 25.43 0.45 1.68
N LEU A 18 24.80 1.34 0.90
CA LEU A 18 23.49 1.87 1.20
C LEU A 18 22.55 0.67 1.22
N ALA A 19 22.18 0.20 2.41
CA ALA A 19 21.10 -0.77 2.55
C ALA A 19 19.85 -0.06 2.01
N ALA A 20 19.40 -0.47 0.82
CA ALA A 20 18.09 -0.11 0.35
C ALA A 20 17.10 -0.57 1.43
N ASP A 21 16.24 0.34 1.88
CA ASP A 21 15.19 0.04 2.84
C ASP A 21 14.25 -0.97 2.17
N GLU A 22 14.48 -2.27 2.40
CA GLU A 22 13.64 -3.30 1.80
C GLU A 22 12.23 -3.12 2.35
N PRO A 23 11.21 -3.01 1.47
CA PRO A 23 9.86 -2.78 1.92
C PRO A 23 9.42 -3.90 2.86
N ALA A 24 8.89 -3.50 4.02
CA ALA A 24 8.52 -4.44 5.08
C ALA A 24 7.60 -5.55 4.55
N ALA A 25 7.91 -6.79 4.92
CA ALA A 25 7.10 -7.96 4.61
C ALA A 25 5.88 -8.05 5.56
N PRO A 26 4.70 -8.45 5.08
CA PRO A 26 3.50 -8.62 5.91
C PRO A 26 3.74 -9.64 7.02
N ARG A 27 3.31 -9.31 8.24
CA ARG A 27 3.47 -10.19 9.42
C ARG A 27 2.18 -10.90 9.81
N ASP A 28 1.06 -10.49 9.22
CA ASP A 28 -0.27 -11.03 9.46
C ASP A 28 -1.01 -11.23 8.12
N MET A 29 -2.31 -11.57 8.18
CA MET A 29 -3.17 -11.74 7.03
C MET A 29 -3.12 -10.52 6.11
N VAL A 30 -2.81 -10.77 4.84
CA VAL A 30 -2.85 -9.77 3.79
C VAL A 30 -4.30 -9.40 3.50
N VAL A 31 -4.62 -8.11 3.61
CA VAL A 31 -5.97 -7.57 3.39
C VAL A 31 -6.08 -6.76 2.09
N LEU A 32 -4.94 -6.30 1.55
CA LEU A 32 -4.86 -5.56 0.30
C LEU A 32 -3.62 -6.03 -0.48
N THR A 33 -3.81 -6.34 -1.76
CA THR A 33 -2.70 -6.59 -2.70
C THR A 33 -2.81 -5.58 -3.82
N VAL A 34 -1.72 -4.84 -4.08
CA VAL A 34 -1.62 -3.84 -5.14
C VAL A 34 -0.60 -4.31 -6.16
N SER A 35 -0.97 -4.32 -7.43
CA SER A 35 -0.10 -4.74 -8.54
C SER A 35 -0.22 -3.75 -9.71
N GLY A 36 0.62 -3.92 -10.72
CA GLY A 36 0.63 -3.06 -11.91
C GLY A 36 1.83 -2.11 -11.92
N MET A 37 1.61 -0.85 -12.27
CA MET A 37 2.67 0.16 -12.44
C MET A 37 3.09 0.76 -11.08
N ILE A 38 3.70 -0.05 -10.22
CA ILE A 38 4.18 0.32 -8.88
C ILE A 38 5.70 0.21 -8.79
N GLY A 39 6.36 1.13 -8.08
CA GLY A 39 7.81 1.15 -7.91
C GLY A 39 8.31 0.27 -6.75
N LYS A 40 7.46 0.05 -5.73
CA LYS A 40 7.78 -0.84 -4.60
C LYS A 40 6.99 -2.13 -4.66
N THR A 41 7.67 -3.24 -4.42
CA THR A 41 7.08 -4.58 -4.32
C THR A 41 7.66 -5.32 -3.11
N ASN A 42 6.84 -6.15 -2.47
CA ASN A 42 7.28 -6.98 -1.33
C ASN A 42 6.80 -8.44 -1.45
N ARG A 43 6.23 -8.80 -2.61
CA ARG A 43 5.85 -10.18 -2.94
C ARG A 43 6.05 -10.47 -4.42
N GLY A 44 6.37 -11.72 -4.70
CA GLY A 44 6.47 -12.28 -6.04
C GLY A 44 5.10 -12.59 -6.66
N PRO A 45 5.06 -13.47 -7.69
CA PRO A 45 3.88 -13.71 -8.49
C PRO A 45 2.75 -14.38 -7.70
N LEU A 46 1.55 -14.33 -8.25
CA LEU A 46 0.38 -15.03 -7.71
C LEU A 46 0.65 -16.55 -7.64
N ASP A 47 0.36 -17.15 -6.49
CA ASP A 47 0.38 -18.61 -6.30
C ASP A 47 -1.08 -19.09 -6.18
N PRO A 48 -1.66 -19.77 -7.19
CA PRO A 48 -3.06 -20.15 -7.19
C PRO A 48 -3.49 -21.02 -5.99
N ARG A 49 -2.55 -21.72 -5.34
CA ARG A 49 -2.84 -22.53 -4.16
C ARG A 49 -2.90 -21.71 -2.88
N LYS A 50 -2.10 -20.65 -2.78
CA LYS A 50 -2.05 -19.76 -1.59
C LYS A 50 -3.01 -18.58 -1.72
N ASP A 51 -3.16 -18.07 -2.94
CA ASP A 51 -3.96 -16.90 -3.30
C ASP A 51 -5.30 -17.31 -3.93
N SER A 52 -5.96 -18.32 -3.35
CA SER A 52 -7.16 -18.92 -3.95
C SER A 52 -8.27 -17.90 -4.25
N LEU A 53 -8.47 -16.91 -3.38
CA LEU A 53 -9.43 -15.82 -3.60
C LEU A 53 -9.07 -14.95 -4.81
N LEU A 54 -7.80 -14.58 -4.96
CA LEU A 54 -7.34 -13.78 -6.10
C LEU A 54 -7.40 -14.58 -7.40
N ALA A 55 -7.07 -15.87 -7.34
CA ALA A 55 -7.17 -16.80 -8.47
C ALA A 55 -8.62 -17.00 -8.93
N LEU A 56 -9.58 -17.09 -7.99
CA LEU A 56 -11.02 -17.17 -8.31
C LEU A 56 -11.50 -15.95 -9.09
N GLN A 57 -10.99 -14.77 -8.74
CA GLN A 57 -11.28 -13.53 -9.45
C GLN A 57 -10.42 -13.32 -10.70
N LYS A 58 -9.63 -14.32 -11.11
CA LYS A 58 -8.76 -14.30 -12.30
C LYS A 58 -7.79 -13.12 -12.33
N VAL A 59 -7.34 -12.67 -11.16
CA VAL A 59 -6.25 -11.70 -11.05
C VAL A 59 -4.97 -12.38 -11.50
N ASP A 60 -4.10 -11.62 -12.18
CA ASP A 60 -2.74 -12.04 -12.48
C ASP A 60 -1.76 -10.91 -12.19
N PHE A 61 -0.58 -11.26 -11.69
CA PHE A 61 0.54 -10.34 -11.49
C PHE A 61 1.85 -11.12 -11.34
N ARG A 62 2.94 -10.50 -11.80
CA ARG A 62 4.30 -11.03 -11.65
C ARG A 62 4.94 -10.64 -10.33
N GLU A 63 4.56 -9.48 -9.83
CA GLU A 63 5.00 -8.90 -8.57
C GLU A 63 3.90 -7.98 -8.06
N ALA A 64 3.87 -7.77 -6.75
CA ALA A 64 2.88 -6.93 -6.11
C ALA A 64 3.42 -6.40 -4.79
N PHE A 65 2.65 -5.51 -4.19
CA PHE A 65 2.79 -5.14 -2.80
C PHE A 65 1.59 -5.67 -2.01
N ALA A 66 1.85 -6.52 -1.03
CA ALA A 66 0.86 -6.98 -0.07
C ALA A 66 0.92 -6.12 1.20
N PHE A 67 -0.24 -5.70 1.66
CA PHE A 67 -0.43 -5.01 2.93
C PHE A 67 -1.21 -5.90 3.90
N ASP A 68 -0.67 -6.06 5.10
CA ASP A 68 -1.47 -6.46 6.25
C ASP A 68 -2.17 -5.25 6.88
N ARG A 69 -3.03 -5.51 7.86
CA ARG A 69 -3.78 -4.44 8.54
C ARG A 69 -2.87 -3.47 9.29
N ALA A 70 -1.77 -3.93 9.88
CA ALA A 70 -0.88 -3.08 10.66
C ALA A 70 -0.13 -2.10 9.75
N MET A 71 0.30 -2.56 8.56
CA MET A 71 0.90 -1.71 7.54
C MET A 71 -0.05 -0.62 7.08
N LEU A 72 -1.31 -0.96 6.79
CA LEU A 72 -2.31 0.05 6.42
C LEU A 72 -2.49 1.09 7.54
N LEU A 73 -2.60 0.66 8.78
CA LEU A 73 -2.73 1.58 9.92
C LEU A 73 -1.49 2.43 10.17
N GLY A 74 -0.32 2.03 9.65
CA GLY A 74 0.92 2.81 9.70
C GLY A 74 0.99 3.94 8.66
N LEU A 75 0.15 3.91 7.62
CA LEU A 75 0.05 4.99 6.64
C LEU A 75 -0.73 6.19 7.21
N PRO A 76 -0.56 7.41 6.66
CA PRO A 76 -1.38 8.56 7.06
C PRO A 76 -2.88 8.26 6.91
N GLN A 77 -3.64 8.56 7.96
CA GLN A 77 -5.07 8.22 8.06
C GLN A 77 -5.94 9.44 7.75
N GLY A 78 -7.00 9.23 6.99
CA GLY A 78 -8.07 10.19 6.74
C GLY A 78 -9.39 9.79 7.39
N THR A 79 -10.37 10.70 7.35
CA THR A 79 -11.72 10.44 7.86
C THR A 79 -12.77 11.07 6.96
N VAL A 80 -13.79 10.29 6.61
CA VAL A 80 -14.90 10.71 5.76
C VAL A 80 -16.22 10.44 6.47
N LYS A 81 -17.13 11.40 6.45
CA LYS A 81 -18.51 11.20 6.89
C LYS A 81 -19.38 10.89 5.69
N ALA A 82 -20.06 9.76 5.73
CA ALA A 82 -20.97 9.35 4.67
C ALA A 82 -22.16 8.58 5.27
N GLN A 83 -23.27 8.54 4.53
CA GLN A 83 -24.40 7.69 4.85
C GLN A 83 -24.62 6.73 3.68
N PRO A 84 -24.08 5.51 3.74
CA PRO A 84 -24.40 4.48 2.76
C PRO A 84 -25.92 4.25 2.70
N PRO A 85 -26.50 3.94 1.53
CA PRO A 85 -27.95 3.71 1.37
C PRO A 85 -28.53 2.67 2.34
N GLU A 86 -27.71 1.69 2.74
CA GLU A 86 -28.04 0.63 3.67
C GLU A 86 -28.03 1.04 5.16
N PHE A 87 -27.58 2.26 5.50
CA PHE A 87 -27.47 2.73 6.88
C PHE A 87 -28.61 3.70 7.25
N ASP A 88 -29.24 3.44 8.40
CA ASP A 88 -30.30 4.30 8.96
C ASP A 88 -29.78 5.69 9.39
N ALA A 89 -28.48 5.81 9.67
CA ALA A 89 -27.85 7.05 10.09
C ALA A 89 -26.44 7.18 9.51
N PRO A 90 -25.90 8.40 9.34
CA PRO A 90 -24.55 8.59 8.84
C PRO A 90 -23.51 7.94 9.75
N ALA A 91 -22.41 7.48 9.16
CA ALA A 91 -21.26 6.95 9.86
C ALA A 91 -20.00 7.75 9.52
N THR A 92 -19.05 7.74 10.46
CA THR A 92 -17.71 8.28 10.24
C THR A 92 -16.79 7.11 9.91
N PHE A 93 -16.21 7.13 8.73
CA PHE A 93 -15.29 6.13 8.21
C PHE A 93 -13.85 6.62 8.38
N LYS A 94 -12.94 5.71 8.75
CA LYS A 94 -11.53 6.01 8.94
C LYS A 94 -10.67 4.96 8.26
N GLY A 95 -9.60 5.42 7.61
CA GLY A 95 -8.58 4.55 7.04
C GLY A 95 -7.48 5.32 6.32
N PRO A 96 -6.53 4.62 5.68
CA PRO A 96 -5.43 5.26 4.95
C PRO A 96 -5.95 6.17 3.84
N LEU A 97 -5.27 7.29 3.64
CA LEU A 97 -5.48 8.12 2.46
C LEU A 97 -4.98 7.36 1.22
N LEU A 98 -5.82 7.31 0.18
CA LEU A 98 -5.49 6.61 -1.06
C LEU A 98 -4.27 7.23 -1.73
N GLY A 99 -4.21 8.57 -1.80
CA GLY A 99 -3.07 9.30 -2.38
C GLY A 99 -1.75 8.98 -1.68
N GLU A 100 -1.76 8.87 -0.36
CA GLU A 100 -0.56 8.52 0.43
C GLU A 100 -0.13 7.07 0.22
N LEU A 101 -1.08 6.14 0.08
CA LEU A 101 -0.79 4.75 -0.28
C LEU A 101 -0.16 4.67 -1.69
N LEU A 102 -0.73 5.39 -2.65
CA LEU A 102 -0.22 5.43 -4.03
C LEU A 102 1.17 6.07 -4.10
N GLY A 103 1.39 7.17 -3.37
CA GLY A 103 2.69 7.81 -3.22
C GLY A 103 3.72 6.89 -2.56
N TYR A 104 3.34 6.17 -1.50
CA TYR A 104 4.20 5.19 -0.84
C TYR A 104 4.68 4.09 -1.79
N LEU A 105 3.79 3.62 -2.67
CA LEU A 105 4.07 2.59 -3.68
C LEU A 105 4.79 3.12 -4.93
N GLU A 106 5.02 4.43 -5.02
CA GLU A 106 5.62 5.08 -6.18
C GLU A 106 4.86 4.76 -7.47
N THR A 107 3.51 4.78 -7.40
CA THR A 107 2.67 4.40 -8.54
C THR A 107 2.73 5.43 -9.66
N ALA A 108 2.68 4.98 -10.91
CA ALA A 108 2.41 5.87 -12.03
C ALA A 108 1.00 6.50 -11.90
N LYS A 109 0.86 7.74 -12.38
CA LYS A 109 -0.43 8.44 -12.40
C LYS A 109 -1.31 7.93 -13.56
N VAL A 110 -2.00 6.82 -13.32
CA VAL A 110 -2.83 6.11 -14.29
C VAL A 110 -4.17 5.72 -13.68
N LYS A 111 -5.14 5.36 -14.53
CA LYS A 111 -6.43 4.83 -14.07
C LYS A 111 -6.19 3.60 -13.19
N ILE A 112 -6.79 3.59 -12.01
CA ILE A 112 -6.70 2.47 -11.07
C ILE A 112 -7.99 1.66 -11.12
N THR A 113 -7.86 0.34 -11.00
CA THR A 113 -8.99 -0.58 -10.85
C THR A 113 -8.89 -1.21 -9.48
N PHE A 114 -10.02 -1.32 -8.79
CA PHE A 114 -10.11 -2.06 -7.53
C PHE A 114 -11.13 -3.19 -7.69
N MET A 115 -10.86 -4.29 -7.00
CA MET A 115 -11.71 -5.46 -6.98
C MET A 115 -11.86 -5.97 -5.56
N ALA A 116 -13.10 -6.21 -5.15
CA ALA A 116 -13.43 -6.82 -3.88
C ALA A 116 -13.43 -8.36 -3.99
N VAL A 117 -13.44 -9.03 -2.84
CA VAL A 117 -13.39 -10.51 -2.74
C VAL A 117 -14.63 -11.17 -3.35
N ASP A 118 -15.77 -10.48 -3.35
CA ASP A 118 -17.02 -10.93 -3.96
C ASP A 118 -17.07 -10.72 -5.48
N GLY A 119 -16.02 -10.14 -6.08
CA GLY A 119 -15.93 -9.87 -7.51
C GLY A 119 -16.49 -8.52 -7.94
N TYR A 120 -16.95 -7.67 -7.01
CA TYR A 120 -17.29 -6.29 -7.35
C TYR A 120 -16.04 -5.57 -7.85
N THR A 121 -16.15 -4.87 -8.98
CA THR A 121 -15.07 -4.10 -9.59
C THR A 121 -15.49 -2.66 -9.80
N GLY A 122 -14.53 -1.76 -9.62
CA GLY A 122 -14.67 -0.35 -9.92
C GLY A 122 -13.34 0.25 -10.36
N TRP A 123 -13.37 1.50 -10.78
CA TRP A 123 -12.17 2.24 -11.19
C TRP A 123 -12.22 3.67 -10.66
N LEU A 124 -11.06 4.32 -10.61
CA LEU A 124 -10.92 5.76 -10.44
C LEU A 124 -9.98 6.30 -11.52
N ASP A 125 -10.38 7.40 -12.15
CA ASP A 125 -9.49 8.13 -13.04
C ASP A 125 -8.48 8.95 -12.24
N PRO A 126 -7.28 9.25 -12.80
CA PRO A 126 -6.26 10.00 -12.08
C PRO A 126 -6.74 11.35 -11.55
N ASP A 127 -7.61 12.03 -12.30
CA ASP A 127 -8.14 13.34 -11.92
C ASP A 127 -9.11 13.23 -10.71
N ASP A 128 -9.85 12.12 -10.58
CA ASP A 128 -10.71 11.88 -9.42
C ASP A 128 -9.87 11.70 -8.15
N ILE A 129 -8.73 11.01 -8.27
CA ILE A 129 -7.81 10.76 -7.16
C ILE A 129 -7.21 12.08 -6.65
N ASP A 130 -6.87 13.01 -7.54
CA ASP A 130 -6.26 14.28 -7.18
C ASP A 130 -7.25 15.29 -6.58
N THR A 131 -8.52 15.21 -6.98
CA THR A 131 -9.52 16.22 -6.62
C THR A 131 -10.22 15.94 -5.30
N SER A 132 -10.05 14.74 -4.74
CA SER A 132 -10.74 14.31 -3.52
C SER A 132 -9.83 13.53 -2.57
N ASP A 133 -10.02 13.71 -1.27
CA ASP A 133 -9.33 12.94 -0.24
C ASP A 133 -9.96 11.55 -0.07
N TRP A 134 -9.73 10.67 -1.05
CA TRP A 134 -10.20 9.28 -0.99
C TRP A 134 -9.55 8.53 0.17
N ILE A 135 -10.33 7.68 0.84
CA ILE A 135 -9.86 6.80 1.90
C ILE A 135 -10.11 5.33 1.57
N LEU A 136 -9.22 4.47 2.04
CA LEU A 136 -9.45 3.03 2.14
C LEU A 136 -9.98 2.74 3.54
N ALA A 137 -11.31 2.79 3.73
CA ALA A 137 -11.89 2.64 5.07
C ALA A 137 -11.58 1.26 5.69
N VAL A 138 -10.95 1.26 6.87
CA VAL A 138 -10.62 0.03 7.65
C VAL A 138 -11.39 -0.06 8.97
N SER A 139 -12.14 1.00 9.30
CA SER A 139 -13.02 1.06 10.46
C SER A 139 -14.09 2.13 10.23
N TYR A 140 -15.21 2.01 10.92
CA TYR A 140 -16.23 3.04 10.96
C TYR A 140 -16.87 3.12 12.34
N THR A 141 -17.53 4.23 12.62
CA THR A 141 -18.32 4.45 13.85
C THR A 141 -19.64 5.09 13.48
N HIS A 142 -20.75 4.48 13.91
CA HIS A 142 -22.08 5.05 13.72
C HIS A 142 -22.21 6.36 14.49
N LEU A 143 -22.83 7.37 13.87
CA LEU A 143 -23.32 8.53 14.61
C LEU A 143 -24.65 8.13 15.23
N THR A 144 -24.71 8.04 16.55
CA THR A 144 -25.97 7.80 17.25
C THR A 144 -26.89 9.00 17.06
N LEU A 145 -28.11 8.77 16.57
CA LEU A 145 -29.15 9.80 16.59
C LEU A 145 -29.48 10.13 18.06
N PRO A 146 -29.60 11.42 18.43
CA PRO A 146 -30.09 11.77 19.76
C PRO A 146 -31.48 11.15 19.94
N LYS A 147 -31.66 10.38 21.02
CA LYS A 147 -32.99 9.89 21.39
C LYS A 147 -33.86 11.12 21.72
N ILE A 148 -34.91 11.32 20.93
CA ILE A 148 -35.98 12.29 21.20
C ILE A 148 -36.91 11.72 22.26
#